data_AF-A0A9P8VF44-F1
#
_entry.id   AF-A0A9P8VF44-F1
#
_cell.length_a   1.000
_cell.length_b   1.000
_cell.length_c   1.000
_cell.angle_alpha   90.00
_cell.angle_beta   90.00
_cell.angle_gamma   90.00
#
_symmetry.space_group_name_H-M   'P 1'
#
loop_
_entity.id
_entity.type
_entity.pdbx_description
1 polymer ?
#
loop_
_entity_poly.entity_id
_entity_poly.type
_entity_poly.pdbx_seq_one_letter_code
_entity_poly.pdbx_strand_id
1 'polypeptide(L)'
;MPGAERPIFSPGYVDDRYYPTPSTSTASIVSSRTNSTGGRSRQESIFSNKSHRSNSSASSAPSTHAAALPFDLLQAGYIPEASLIDPDLPCDFFWIDNCDKTFRHDELQLCIEHVQNEHFKSKHPHTLSCWWCDDIVFDAEEMDIPEETVFECRMTHIYEHVIHGGYSLTRKPRRQDLHLLKFLMDNGLISGDRFGEYYQSEMPPPPGMKVCDAGRKPKQPLSASSCIHNNEKEERQRKRERRKEKEARTRR
;
A
#
# COMPACT_ATOMS: atom_id res chain seq x y z
N MET A 1 -4.11 -57.53 52.76
CA MET A 1 -2.83 -58.28 52.69
C MET A 1 -1.94 -57.61 51.64
N PRO A 2 -0.64 -57.50 51.91
CA PRO A 2 0.35 -56.56 51.36
C PRO A 2 0.76 -56.96 49.93
N GLY A 3 1.35 -56.14 49.06
CA GLY A 3 2.47 -55.21 49.22
C GLY A 3 3.55 -55.59 48.19
N ALA A 4 4.43 -54.65 47.87
CA ALA A 4 5.60 -54.75 46.97
C ALA A 4 5.32 -54.62 45.46
N GLU A 5 6.14 -53.94 44.64
CA GLU A 5 7.32 -53.09 44.86
C GLU A 5 7.54 -52.32 43.55
N ARG A 6 8.00 -51.06 43.63
CA ARG A 6 8.40 -50.24 42.48
C ARG A 6 9.85 -50.55 42.10
N PRO A 7 10.24 -50.54 40.82
CA PRO A 7 11.64 -50.40 40.45
C PRO A 7 12.06 -48.92 40.51
N ILE A 8 13.10 -48.69 41.30
CA ILE A 8 13.95 -47.50 41.34
C ILE A 8 14.96 -47.62 40.18
N PHE A 9 15.11 -46.59 39.35
CA PHE A 9 16.38 -46.35 38.66
C PHE A 9 16.66 -44.84 38.58
N SER A 10 17.90 -44.53 38.95
CA SER A 10 18.45 -43.26 39.40
C SER A 10 18.85 -42.30 38.26
N PRO A 11 19.11 -41.01 38.58
CA PRO A 11 19.23 -39.92 37.61
C PRO A 11 20.62 -39.84 36.97
N GLY A 12 20.63 -39.61 35.66
CA GLY A 12 21.82 -39.35 34.86
C GLY A 12 22.38 -37.95 35.10
N TYR A 13 23.45 -37.92 35.88
CA TYR A 13 24.69 -37.15 35.74
C TYR A 13 24.71 -35.88 34.85
N VAL A 14 25.16 -34.80 35.49
CA VAL A 14 25.53 -33.49 34.98
C VAL A 14 26.75 -33.54 34.04
N ASP A 15 26.71 -32.80 32.92
CA ASP A 15 27.91 -32.31 32.25
C ASP A 15 27.80 -30.79 32.14
N ASP A 16 28.67 -30.13 32.91
CA ASP A 16 28.69 -28.70 33.17
C ASP A 16 30.12 -28.26 32.90
N ARG A 17 30.47 -28.02 31.63
CA ARG A 17 31.71 -27.34 31.25
C ARG A 17 31.57 -26.53 29.96
N TYR A 18 32.05 -25.30 30.09
CA TYR A 18 32.55 -24.39 29.06
C TYR A 18 31.62 -23.30 28.52
N TYR A 19 31.25 -22.36 29.41
CA TYR A 19 30.99 -20.98 29.04
C TYR A 19 32.31 -20.21 28.84
N PRO A 20 32.53 -19.52 27.70
CA PRO A 20 33.56 -18.50 27.59
C PRO A 20 33.09 -17.21 28.28
N THR A 21 33.91 -16.72 29.21
CA THR A 21 33.76 -15.45 29.93
C THR A 21 34.01 -14.22 29.05
N PRO A 22 33.38 -13.06 29.33
CA PRO A 22 33.74 -11.78 28.72
C PRO A 22 34.96 -11.18 29.45
N SER A 23 36.09 -11.08 28.74
CA SER A 23 37.29 -10.39 29.25
C SER A 23 37.35 -8.96 28.71
N THR A 24 37.09 -8.02 29.60
CA THR A 24 37.56 -6.64 29.57
C THR A 24 39.06 -6.58 29.27
N SER A 25 39.42 -5.90 28.18
CA SER A 25 40.82 -5.53 27.91
C SER A 25 40.98 -4.03 28.13
N THR A 26 41.46 -3.69 29.32
CA THR A 26 42.25 -2.48 29.59
C THR A 26 43.70 -2.91 29.77
N ALA A 27 44.59 -2.47 28.89
CA ALA A 27 46.02 -2.38 29.20
C ALA A 27 46.68 -1.30 28.34
N SER A 28 47.23 -0.32 29.05
CA SER A 28 48.05 0.80 28.60
C SER A 28 49.45 0.34 28.18
N ILE A 29 50.05 0.93 27.14
CA ILE A 29 51.52 0.97 26.97
C ILE A 29 51.98 2.32 26.35
N VAL A 30 52.63 3.09 27.23
CA VAL A 30 53.87 3.89 27.05
C VAL A 30 53.85 5.15 26.18
N SER A 31 53.92 6.27 26.90
CA SER A 31 54.44 7.57 26.46
C SER A 31 55.93 7.51 26.08
N SER A 32 56.31 8.22 25.02
CA SER A 32 57.64 8.81 24.88
C SER A 32 57.52 10.28 24.53
N ARG A 33 58.21 11.09 25.32
CA ARG A 33 58.29 12.56 25.30
C ARG A 33 59.18 13.04 24.14
N THR A 34 58.94 14.26 23.66
CA THR A 34 59.93 15.36 23.66
C THR A 34 59.29 16.71 23.29
N ASN A 35 59.53 17.72 24.15
CA ASN A 35 59.71 19.18 24.00
C ASN A 35 58.95 19.94 22.88
N SER A 36 58.46 21.18 23.03
CA SER A 36 58.51 22.30 24.00
C SER A 36 57.56 23.36 23.39
N THR A 37 56.92 24.35 24.03
CA THR A 37 57.42 25.41 24.91
C THR A 37 56.22 26.29 25.28
N GLY A 38 56.15 26.77 26.53
CA GLY A 38 55.41 27.98 26.93
C GLY A 38 53.90 27.81 27.14
N GLY A 39 53.32 28.10 28.29
CA GLY A 39 53.84 28.65 29.53
C GLY A 39 52.67 29.27 30.30
N ARG A 40 52.57 28.94 31.60
CA ARG A 40 51.96 29.74 32.68
C ARG A 40 50.44 30.01 32.54
N SER A 41 49.61 30.06 33.57
CA SER A 41 49.77 29.97 35.02
C SER A 41 48.37 30.03 35.62
N ARG A 42 48.12 29.17 36.61
CA ARG A 42 47.31 29.40 37.82
C ARG A 42 45.80 29.68 37.72
N GLN A 43 45.12 28.88 38.54
CA GLN A 43 44.20 29.25 39.63
C GLN A 43 42.76 28.76 39.50
N GLU A 44 42.52 27.69 40.27
CA GLU A 44 41.38 27.45 41.14
C GLU A 44 40.50 28.68 41.43
N SER A 45 39.18 28.51 41.37
CA SER A 45 38.35 28.73 42.56
C SER A 45 36.95 28.13 42.41
N ILE A 46 36.61 27.38 43.45
CA ILE A 46 35.27 26.99 43.86
C ILE A 46 34.59 28.26 44.40
N PHE A 47 33.34 28.56 44.04
CA PHE A 47 32.27 29.02 44.94
C PHE A 47 30.94 29.25 44.20
N SER A 48 29.87 28.79 44.86
CA SER A 48 28.45 28.80 44.50
C SER A 48 27.83 30.17 44.19
N ASN A 49 26.79 30.20 43.34
CA ASN A 49 25.57 30.93 43.71
C ASN A 49 24.32 30.59 42.85
N LYS A 50 23.27 30.14 43.56
CA LYS A 50 21.86 30.56 43.47
C LYS A 50 21.05 30.50 42.16
N SER A 51 20.17 29.49 42.15
CA SER A 51 18.69 29.59 42.19
C SER A 51 17.88 30.20 41.02
N HIS A 52 17.02 29.32 40.46
CA HIS A 52 15.62 29.48 40.02
C HIS A 52 15.28 30.53 38.96
N ARG A 53 14.80 30.04 37.81
CA ARG A 53 13.57 30.53 37.15
C ARG A 53 13.05 29.50 36.13
N SER A 54 12.09 28.70 36.56
CA SER A 54 11.12 28.06 35.68
C SER A 54 9.97 29.06 35.47
N ASN A 55 9.69 29.44 34.24
CA ASN A 55 8.45 30.11 33.87
C ASN A 55 7.75 29.25 32.82
N SER A 56 6.68 28.59 33.25
CA SER A 56 5.69 27.94 32.40
C SER A 56 4.61 28.94 31.96
N SER A 57 3.97 28.60 30.84
CA SER A 57 2.60 28.92 30.42
C SER A 57 2.37 30.14 29.52
N ALA A 58 1.88 29.88 28.30
CA ALA A 58 0.58 30.38 27.85
C ALA A 58 0.06 29.53 26.66
N SER A 59 -1.02 28.78 26.92
CA SER A 59 -1.87 28.17 25.90
C SER A 59 -2.55 29.25 25.05
N SER A 60 -2.75 28.96 23.76
CA SER A 60 -3.74 29.63 22.91
C SER A 60 -4.45 28.54 22.09
N ALA A 61 -5.77 28.50 22.20
CA ALA A 61 -6.67 27.47 21.66
C ALA A 61 -6.58 27.30 20.12
N PRO A 62 -6.96 26.13 19.57
CA PRO A 62 -7.04 25.95 18.12
C PRO A 62 -8.23 26.74 17.54
N SER A 63 -7.93 27.65 16.61
CA SER A 63 -8.94 28.37 15.83
C SER A 63 -9.46 27.48 14.70
N THR A 64 -10.76 27.21 14.70
CA THR A 64 -11.50 26.68 13.56
C THR A 64 -11.63 27.75 12.48
N HIS A 65 -10.65 27.82 11.58
CA HIS A 65 -10.82 28.49 10.30
C HIS A 65 -10.23 27.61 9.20
N ALA A 66 -11.11 27.03 8.39
CA ALA A 66 -10.78 26.61 7.04
C ALA A 66 -10.16 27.83 6.34
N ALA A 67 -8.87 27.74 6.03
CA ALA A 67 -8.17 28.78 5.27
C ALA A 67 -8.71 28.74 3.83
N ALA A 68 -9.76 29.51 3.58
CA ALA A 68 -10.18 29.82 2.21
C ALA A 68 -9.04 30.59 1.55
N LEU A 69 -8.44 30.00 0.52
CA LEU A 69 -7.39 30.66 -0.25
C LEU A 69 -7.97 31.88 -0.98
N PRO A 70 -7.24 33.02 -1.03
CA PRO A 70 -7.64 34.18 -1.81
C PRO A 70 -7.83 33.78 -3.27
N PHE A 71 -8.98 34.16 -3.84
CA PHE A 71 -9.40 33.86 -5.22
C PHE A 71 -8.35 34.24 -6.28
N ASP A 72 -7.50 35.24 -6.00
CA ASP A 72 -6.45 35.71 -6.90
C ASP A 72 -5.30 34.70 -7.12
N LEU A 73 -5.07 33.74 -6.21
CA LEU A 73 -4.03 32.72 -6.38
C LEU A 73 -4.45 31.57 -7.30
N LEU A 74 -5.76 31.32 -7.46
CA LEU A 74 -6.28 30.29 -8.36
C LEU A 74 -6.10 30.66 -9.84
N GLN A 75 -5.97 31.96 -10.15
CA GLN A 75 -5.87 32.45 -11.53
C GLN A 75 -4.42 32.50 -12.06
N ALA A 76 -3.42 32.41 -11.17
CA ALA A 76 -2.00 32.49 -11.53
C ALA A 76 -1.33 31.12 -11.79
N GLY A 77 -2.05 30.00 -11.67
CA GLY A 77 -1.51 28.66 -11.93
C GLY A 77 -0.39 28.21 -10.98
N TYR A 78 -0.15 28.97 -9.91
CA TYR A 78 0.86 28.67 -8.90
C TYR A 78 0.20 27.93 -7.74
N ILE A 79 0.01 26.62 -7.90
CA ILE A 79 -0.34 25.75 -6.77
C ILE A 79 0.90 25.70 -5.88
N PRO A 80 0.84 26.14 -4.60
CA PRO A 80 1.95 25.96 -3.68
C PRO A 80 2.27 24.46 -3.61
N GLU A 81 3.54 24.11 -3.86
CA GLU A 81 4.04 22.73 -3.86
C GLU A 81 3.76 21.99 -2.54
N ALA A 82 3.49 22.73 -1.46
CA ALA A 82 3.10 22.24 -0.14
C ALA A 82 1.65 21.72 -0.03
N SER A 83 0.81 21.87 -1.06
CA SER A 83 -0.57 21.34 -1.09
C SER A 83 -0.71 20.10 -1.98
N LEU A 84 0.41 19.49 -2.39
CA LEU A 84 0.46 18.31 -3.26
C LEU A 84 0.73 17.00 -2.51
N ILE A 85 0.85 17.04 -1.18
CA ILE A 85 0.78 15.82 -0.37
C ILE A 85 -0.65 15.34 -0.52
N ASP A 86 -0.80 14.18 -1.16
CA ASP A 86 -2.09 13.59 -1.47
C ASP A 86 -3.00 13.53 -0.23
N PRO A 87 -4.32 13.67 -0.41
CA PRO A 87 -5.26 13.32 0.65
C PRO A 87 -4.97 11.88 1.09
N ASP A 88 -4.93 11.67 2.41
CA ASP A 88 -4.81 10.41 3.15
C ASP A 88 -4.87 9.12 2.31
N LEU A 89 -3.91 8.21 2.54
CA LEU A 89 -3.83 6.90 1.91
C LEU A 89 -5.12 6.09 2.19
N PRO A 90 -5.92 5.74 1.17
CA PRO A 90 -7.10 4.92 1.39
C PRO A 90 -6.69 3.47 1.67
N CYS A 91 -7.55 2.76 2.41
CA CYS A 91 -7.41 1.33 2.61
C CYS A 91 -7.30 0.56 1.29
N ASP A 92 -6.47 -0.49 1.25
CA ASP A 92 -6.34 -1.39 0.10
C ASP A 92 -7.71 -1.93 -0.39
N PHE A 93 -8.64 -2.08 0.55
CA PHE A 93 -9.97 -2.66 0.37
C PHE A 93 -11.06 -1.65 0.00
N PHE A 94 -10.78 -0.34 -0.04
CA PHE A 94 -11.71 0.65 -0.60
C PHE A 94 -12.19 0.24 -2.00
N TRP A 95 -11.23 -0.24 -2.79
CA TRP A 95 -11.35 -1.03 -4.01
C TRP A 95 -12.46 -2.05 -3.99
N ILE A 96 -12.32 -2.98 -3.05
CA ILE A 96 -12.75 -4.37 -3.17
C ILE A 96 -14.04 -4.61 -2.40
N ASP A 97 -14.15 -4.03 -1.21
CA ASP A 97 -15.31 -4.20 -0.32
C ASP A 97 -16.00 -2.87 0.03
N ASN A 98 -15.49 -1.74 -0.51
CA ASN A 98 -15.91 -0.38 -0.18
C ASN A 98 -15.51 0.08 1.25
N CYS A 99 -14.42 -0.42 1.80
CA CYS A 99 -13.84 0.08 3.04
C CYS A 99 -13.45 1.55 2.92
N ASP A 100 -14.13 2.42 3.66
CA ASP A 100 -13.99 3.88 3.60
C ASP A 100 -12.89 4.46 4.50
N LYS A 101 -12.07 3.59 5.10
CA LYS A 101 -10.95 4.02 5.96
C LYS A 101 -9.85 4.67 5.12
N THR A 102 -9.39 5.82 5.60
CA THR A 102 -8.23 6.55 5.08
C THR A 102 -7.24 6.77 6.21
N PHE A 103 -5.96 6.82 5.87
CA PHE A 103 -4.86 6.92 6.82
C PHE A 103 -3.97 8.07 6.42
N ARG A 104 -3.56 8.90 7.37
CA ARG A 104 -2.56 9.92 7.09
C ARG A 104 -1.24 9.25 6.71
N HIS A 105 -0.37 9.99 6.04
CA HIS A 105 0.92 9.47 5.62
C HIS A 105 1.76 8.92 6.81
N ASP A 106 1.75 9.62 7.94
CA ASP A 106 2.40 9.20 9.18
C ASP A 106 1.73 8.01 9.89
N GLU A 107 0.62 7.49 9.37
CA GLU A 107 -0.21 6.43 9.98
C GLU A 107 -0.09 5.09 9.23
N LEU A 108 1.03 4.84 8.56
CA LEU A 108 1.30 3.59 7.83
C LEU A 108 1.01 2.33 8.68
N GLN A 109 1.47 2.32 9.93
CA GLN A 109 1.27 1.17 10.82
C GLN A 109 -0.21 0.91 11.12
N LEU A 110 -1.02 1.96 11.29
CA LEU A 110 -2.46 1.82 11.49
C LEU A 110 -3.16 1.28 10.24
N CYS A 111 -2.68 1.65 9.04
CA CYS A 111 -3.16 1.08 7.79
C CYS A 111 -2.87 -0.42 7.70
N ILE A 112 -1.64 -0.83 8.04
CA ILE A 112 -1.21 -2.24 8.04
C ILE A 112 -2.06 -3.06 9.01
N GLU A 113 -2.17 -2.60 10.25
CA GLU A 113 -2.94 -3.28 11.29
C GLU A 113 -4.42 -3.38 10.94
N HIS A 114 -5.01 -2.32 10.39
CA HIS A 114 -6.41 -2.33 9.94
C HIS A 114 -6.63 -3.42 8.89
N VAL A 115 -5.78 -3.49 7.86
CA VAL A 115 -5.93 -4.48 6.79
C VAL A 115 -5.74 -5.90 7.30
N GLN A 116 -4.69 -6.15 8.08
CA GLN A 116 -4.40 -7.48 8.59
C GLN A 116 -5.49 -7.99 9.55
N ASN A 117 -6.03 -7.12 10.40
CA ASN A 117 -7.00 -7.52 11.41
C ASN A 117 -8.43 -7.59 10.88
N GLU A 118 -8.85 -6.63 10.05
CA GLU A 118 -10.25 -6.51 9.63
C GLU A 118 -10.55 -7.26 8.33
N HIS A 119 -9.61 -7.25 7.37
CA HIS A 119 -9.85 -7.77 6.02
C HIS A 119 -9.31 -9.17 5.80
N PHE A 120 -8.12 -9.45 6.34
CA PHE A 120 -7.42 -10.72 6.16
C PHE A 120 -7.89 -11.86 7.05
N LYS A 121 -8.57 -11.57 8.16
CA LYS A 121 -9.17 -12.58 9.07
C LYS A 121 -8.18 -13.69 9.47
N SER A 122 -6.96 -13.30 9.87
CA SER A 122 -5.87 -14.20 10.28
C SER A 122 -5.29 -15.08 9.16
N LYS A 123 -5.48 -14.70 7.90
CA LYS A 123 -4.82 -15.32 6.74
C LYS A 123 -3.90 -14.30 6.08
N HIS A 124 -2.73 -14.72 5.64
CA HIS A 124 -1.77 -13.80 5.03
C HIS A 124 -1.49 -14.18 3.58
N PRO A 125 -1.38 -13.20 2.68
CA PRO A 125 -0.98 -13.46 1.30
C PRO A 125 0.49 -13.87 1.25
N HIS A 126 0.77 -14.94 0.49
CA HIS A 126 2.14 -15.39 0.26
C HIS A 126 2.90 -14.48 -0.71
N THR A 127 2.18 -13.93 -1.69
CA THR A 127 2.73 -13.09 -2.77
C THR A 127 1.84 -11.87 -2.95
N LEU A 128 2.45 -10.70 -3.14
CA LEU A 128 1.78 -9.43 -3.43
C LEU A 128 2.60 -8.58 -4.41
N SER A 129 1.99 -7.55 -5.01
CA SER A 129 2.66 -6.65 -5.95
C SER A 129 2.47 -5.18 -5.57
N CYS A 130 3.47 -4.34 -5.91
CA CYS A 130 3.36 -2.90 -5.71
C CYS A 130 2.25 -2.30 -6.60
N TRP A 131 1.57 -1.26 -6.11
CA TRP A 131 0.56 -0.54 -6.88
C TRP A 131 1.07 0.13 -8.15
N TRP A 132 2.36 0.44 -8.21
CA TRP A 132 2.91 1.31 -9.24
C TRP A 132 4.14 0.78 -9.95
N CYS A 133 4.80 -0.24 -9.40
CA CYS A 133 5.93 -0.91 -10.03
C CYS A 133 5.45 -2.14 -10.79
N ASP A 134 6.09 -2.40 -11.92
CA ASP A 134 5.68 -3.47 -12.84
C ASP A 134 6.45 -4.76 -12.55
N ASP A 135 7.60 -4.61 -11.91
CA ASP A 135 8.65 -5.61 -11.70
C ASP A 135 8.89 -5.92 -10.21
N ILE A 136 8.18 -5.24 -9.30
CA ILE A 136 8.34 -5.46 -7.85
C ILE A 136 7.19 -6.33 -7.33
N VAL A 137 7.55 -7.57 -7.03
CA VAL A 137 6.73 -8.58 -6.39
C VAL A 137 7.34 -8.89 -5.02
N PHE A 138 6.50 -8.93 -4.00
CA PHE A 138 6.85 -9.33 -2.64
C PHE A 138 6.39 -10.76 -2.47
N ASP A 139 7.32 -11.69 -2.33
CA ASP A 139 7.05 -13.11 -2.21
C ASP A 139 7.74 -13.67 -0.96
N ALA A 140 6.99 -14.33 -0.10
CA ALA A 140 7.50 -14.84 1.18
C ALA A 140 8.64 -15.84 1.00
N GLU A 141 8.55 -16.73 0.00
CA GLU A 141 9.56 -17.75 -0.26
C GLU A 141 10.82 -17.11 -0.87
N GLU A 142 10.66 -16.22 -1.87
CA GLU A 142 11.80 -15.57 -2.51
C GLU A 142 12.58 -14.65 -1.56
N MET A 143 11.87 -13.96 -0.65
CA MET A 143 12.46 -13.04 0.31
C MET A 143 12.93 -13.72 1.61
N ASP A 144 12.63 -15.01 1.82
CA ASP A 144 12.88 -15.76 3.07
C ASP A 144 12.29 -15.03 4.31
N ILE A 145 11.02 -14.62 4.21
CA ILE A 145 10.30 -13.93 5.29
C ILE A 145 8.97 -14.61 5.63
N PRO A 146 8.44 -14.43 6.85
CA PRO A 146 7.10 -14.89 7.21
C PRO A 146 6.01 -14.27 6.31
N GLU A 147 4.96 -15.02 5.97
CA GLU A 147 3.83 -14.51 5.15
C GLU A 147 3.16 -13.28 5.78
N GLU A 148 3.10 -13.22 7.11
CA GLU A 148 2.54 -12.11 7.87
C GLU A 148 3.24 -10.77 7.61
N THR A 149 4.52 -10.78 7.22
CA THR A 149 5.30 -9.56 6.96
C THR A 149 5.27 -9.13 5.50
N VAL A 150 4.82 -9.97 4.57
CA VAL A 150 4.75 -9.64 3.12
C VAL A 150 3.93 -8.38 2.87
N PHE A 151 2.78 -8.26 3.54
CA PHE A 151 1.92 -7.08 3.41
C PHE A 151 2.58 -5.81 3.97
N GLU A 152 3.30 -5.92 5.09
CA GLU A 152 4.05 -4.82 5.69
C GLU A 152 5.19 -4.35 4.77
N CYS A 153 5.97 -5.28 4.20
CA CYS A 153 7.01 -4.97 3.23
C CYS A 153 6.44 -4.22 2.02
N ARG A 154 5.32 -4.70 1.47
CA ARG A 154 4.63 -4.03 0.37
C ARG A 154 4.15 -2.63 0.74
N MET A 155 3.48 -2.47 1.89
CA MET A 155 2.94 -1.17 2.29
C MET A 155 4.04 -0.16 2.58
N THR A 156 5.14 -0.59 3.17
CA THR A 156 6.33 0.24 3.37
C THR A 156 6.89 0.72 2.04
N HIS A 157 7.01 -0.17 1.05
CA HIS A 157 7.47 0.21 -0.29
C HIS A 157 6.52 1.16 -1.01
N ILE A 158 5.20 0.93 -0.94
CA ILE A 158 4.18 1.85 -1.47
C ILE A 158 4.31 3.23 -0.82
N TYR A 159 4.54 3.26 0.48
CA TYR A 159 4.71 4.51 1.22
C TYR A 159 5.94 5.31 0.76
N GLU A 160 7.06 4.64 0.45
CA GLU A 160 8.23 5.31 -0.13
C GLU A 160 7.91 6.00 -1.47
N HIS A 161 7.07 5.40 -2.32
CA HIS A 161 6.61 6.06 -3.56
C HIS A 161 5.83 7.34 -3.27
N VAL A 162 4.97 7.32 -2.26
CA VAL A 162 4.15 8.48 -1.90
C VAL A 162 5.01 9.60 -1.34
N ILE A 163 5.90 9.31 -0.39
CA ILE A 163 6.72 10.32 0.29
C ILE A 163 7.90 10.81 -0.55
N HIS A 164 8.62 9.90 -1.19
CA HIS A 164 9.88 10.20 -1.86
C HIS A 164 9.76 10.18 -3.38
N GLY A 165 8.86 9.36 -3.93
CA GLY A 165 8.66 9.24 -5.37
C GLY A 165 7.75 10.31 -5.97
N GLY A 166 7.01 11.07 -5.15
CA GLY A 166 5.99 12.01 -5.62
C GLY A 166 4.79 11.33 -6.29
N TYR A 167 4.58 10.04 -6.00
CA TYR A 167 3.44 9.28 -6.50
C TYR A 167 2.19 9.71 -5.76
N SER A 168 1.11 9.79 -6.51
CA SER A 168 -0.18 10.22 -6.01
C SER A 168 -1.27 9.43 -6.72
N LEU A 169 -2.30 9.01 -6.00
CA LEU A 169 -3.47 8.35 -6.59
C LEU A 169 -4.18 9.25 -7.60
N THR A 170 -4.07 10.57 -7.44
CA THR A 170 -4.59 11.55 -8.39
C THR A 170 -3.77 11.63 -9.67
N ARG A 171 -2.43 11.49 -9.57
CA ARG A 171 -1.51 11.63 -10.71
C ARG A 171 -1.25 10.32 -11.45
N LYS A 172 -1.12 9.23 -10.71
CA LYS A 172 -0.85 7.89 -11.21
C LYS A 172 -1.84 6.93 -10.56
N PRO A 173 -2.88 6.49 -11.30
CA PRO A 173 -3.85 5.56 -10.73
C PRO A 173 -3.12 4.31 -10.24
N ARG A 174 -3.50 3.84 -9.05
CA ARG A 174 -3.06 2.57 -8.50
C ARG A 174 -3.45 1.44 -9.46
N ARG A 175 -2.51 0.52 -9.71
CA ARG A 175 -2.80 -0.75 -10.39
C ARG A 175 -3.42 -1.75 -9.42
N GLN A 176 -4.23 -2.65 -9.94
CA GLN A 176 -4.77 -3.73 -9.13
C GLN A 176 -3.72 -4.80 -8.90
N ASP A 177 -3.63 -5.24 -7.65
CA ASP A 177 -2.77 -6.35 -7.25
C ASP A 177 -3.50 -7.67 -7.52
N LEU A 178 -3.22 -8.31 -8.65
CA LEU A 178 -3.87 -9.55 -9.04
C LEU A 178 -3.54 -10.71 -8.09
N HIS A 179 -2.36 -10.69 -7.44
CA HIS A 179 -2.00 -11.68 -6.43
C HIS A 179 -2.86 -11.53 -5.19
N LEU A 180 -3.08 -10.30 -4.72
CA LEU A 180 -4.01 -10.00 -3.64
C LEU A 180 -5.43 -10.46 -3.98
N LEU A 181 -5.95 -10.10 -5.16
CA LEU A 181 -7.31 -10.49 -5.57
C LEU A 181 -7.49 -12.01 -5.62
N LYS A 182 -6.49 -12.72 -6.18
CA LYS A 182 -6.49 -14.18 -6.21
C LYS A 182 -6.47 -14.78 -4.80
N PHE A 183 -5.61 -14.28 -3.92
CA PHE A 183 -5.55 -14.70 -2.52
C PHE A 183 -6.92 -14.53 -1.82
N LEU A 184 -7.57 -13.37 -2.00
CA LEU A 184 -8.87 -13.09 -1.40
C LEU A 184 -9.95 -14.04 -1.90
N MET A 185 -9.97 -14.34 -3.20
CA MET A 185 -10.91 -15.29 -3.80
C MET A 185 -10.66 -16.72 -3.29
N ASP A 186 -9.42 -17.20 -3.36
CA ASP A 186 -9.04 -18.56 -2.96
C ASP A 186 -9.37 -18.83 -1.47
N ASN A 187 -9.38 -17.78 -0.64
CA ASN A 187 -9.69 -17.86 0.77
C ASN A 187 -11.13 -17.54 1.14
N GLY A 188 -12.01 -17.27 0.16
CA GLY A 188 -13.42 -16.93 0.38
C GLY A 188 -13.63 -15.60 1.12
N LEU A 189 -12.67 -14.68 1.02
CA LEU A 189 -12.77 -13.34 1.60
C LEU A 189 -13.58 -12.39 0.71
N ILE A 190 -13.65 -12.68 -0.59
CA ILE A 190 -14.51 -12.01 -1.57
C ILE A 190 -15.34 -13.03 -2.36
N SER A 191 -16.48 -12.60 -2.91
CA SER A 191 -17.28 -13.45 -3.81
C SER A 191 -16.66 -13.52 -5.20
N GLY A 192 -16.93 -14.61 -5.92
CA GLY A 192 -16.48 -14.81 -7.30
C GLY A 192 -17.01 -13.73 -8.27
N ASP A 193 -18.22 -13.22 -8.03
CA ASP A 193 -18.80 -12.13 -8.84
C ASP A 193 -17.94 -10.86 -8.74
N ARG A 194 -17.57 -10.47 -7.51
CA ARG A 194 -16.68 -9.32 -7.31
C ARG A 194 -15.33 -9.55 -7.96
N PHE A 195 -14.72 -10.73 -7.76
CA PHE A 195 -13.47 -11.08 -8.43
C PHE A 195 -13.55 -10.92 -9.95
N GLY A 196 -14.65 -11.38 -10.57
CA GLY A 196 -14.89 -11.26 -12.01
C GLY A 196 -14.99 -9.80 -12.49
N GLU A 197 -15.66 -8.94 -11.74
CA GLU A 197 -15.75 -7.50 -12.03
C GLU A 197 -14.37 -6.83 -12.00
N TYR A 198 -13.55 -7.11 -10.99
CA TYR A 198 -12.18 -6.57 -10.92
C TYR A 198 -11.29 -7.12 -12.03
N TYR A 199 -11.30 -8.43 -12.24
CA TYR A 199 -10.45 -9.07 -13.24
C TYR A 199 -10.73 -8.57 -14.67
N GLN A 200 -12.01 -8.33 -15.00
CA GLN A 200 -12.38 -7.78 -16.31
C GLN A 200 -11.92 -6.34 -16.52
N SER A 201 -11.78 -5.55 -15.45
CA SER A 201 -11.33 -4.15 -15.53
C SER A 201 -9.85 -4.01 -15.89
N GLU A 202 -9.04 -5.02 -15.57
CA GLU A 202 -7.60 -5.07 -15.89
C GLU A 202 -7.31 -5.66 -17.28
N MET A 203 -8.28 -6.33 -17.91
CA MET A 203 -8.08 -6.86 -19.25
C MET A 203 -8.06 -5.72 -20.28
N PRO A 204 -7.06 -5.67 -21.17
CA PRO A 204 -7.08 -4.72 -22.26
C PRO A 204 -8.36 -4.96 -23.09
N PRO A 205 -9.00 -3.88 -23.57
CA PRO A 205 -10.19 -3.99 -24.39
C PRO A 205 -9.91 -4.95 -25.57
N PRO A 206 -10.86 -5.83 -25.93
CA PRO A 206 -10.69 -6.75 -27.03
C PRO A 206 -10.19 -6.00 -28.28
N PRO A 207 -9.23 -6.56 -29.04
CA PRO A 207 -8.73 -5.94 -30.26
C PRO A 207 -9.89 -5.55 -31.18
N GLY A 208 -10.04 -4.25 -31.46
CA GLY A 208 -11.13 -3.71 -32.28
C GLY A 208 -12.25 -3.00 -31.51
N MET A 209 -12.31 -3.12 -30.17
CA MET A 209 -13.15 -2.24 -29.34
C MET A 209 -12.45 -0.89 -29.15
N LYS A 210 -13.01 0.15 -29.78
CA LYS A 210 -12.62 1.53 -29.46
C LYS A 210 -13.14 1.84 -28.06
N VAL A 211 -12.24 1.96 -27.09
CA VAL A 211 -12.58 2.55 -25.80
C VAL A 211 -12.96 4.00 -26.09
N CYS A 212 -14.24 4.30 -25.97
CA CYS A 212 -14.72 5.67 -26.04
C CYS A 212 -14.18 6.38 -24.80
N ASP A 213 -13.10 7.14 -24.98
CA ASP A 213 -12.52 7.99 -23.95
C ASP A 213 -13.60 8.96 -23.45
N ALA A 214 -14.16 8.69 -22.27
CA ALA A 214 -15.28 9.44 -21.70
C ALA A 214 -14.86 10.83 -21.18
N GLY A 215 -13.66 11.32 -21.54
CA GLY A 215 -13.05 12.56 -21.05
C GLY A 215 -13.14 13.79 -21.96
N ARG A 216 -13.61 13.68 -23.21
CA ARG A 216 -13.93 14.87 -24.03
C ARG A 216 -15.40 14.85 -24.35
N LYS A 217 -16.17 15.82 -23.87
CA LYS A 217 -17.49 16.13 -24.44
C LYS A 217 -17.27 16.83 -25.78
N PRO A 218 -17.48 16.22 -26.95
CA PRO A 218 -17.78 17.02 -28.12
C PRO A 218 -19.21 17.50 -27.94
N LYS A 219 -19.45 18.80 -28.14
CA LYS A 219 -20.79 19.37 -28.25
C LYS A 219 -21.61 18.46 -29.18
N GLN A 220 -22.74 17.96 -28.71
CA GLN A 220 -23.67 17.21 -29.55
C GLN A 220 -23.99 18.03 -30.81
N PRO A 221 -24.11 17.34 -31.94
CA PRO A 221 -25.42 17.31 -32.55
C PRO A 221 -26.01 15.91 -32.41
N LEU A 222 -27.24 15.90 -31.90
CA LEU A 222 -28.13 14.74 -31.90
C LEU A 222 -28.22 14.16 -33.32
N SER A 223 -27.58 13.02 -33.57
CA SER A 223 -28.06 11.92 -34.42
C SER A 223 -26.91 10.98 -34.80
N ALA A 224 -26.94 9.75 -34.29
CA ALA A 224 -26.41 8.58 -34.99
C ALA A 224 -26.89 7.31 -34.29
N SER A 225 -28.09 6.90 -34.67
CA SER A 225 -28.51 5.52 -34.91
C SER A 225 -27.61 4.43 -34.32
N SER A 226 -27.96 3.93 -33.14
CA SER A 226 -27.62 2.57 -32.75
C SER A 226 -28.22 1.63 -33.81
N CYS A 227 -27.36 1.09 -34.69
CA CYS A 227 -27.76 0.01 -35.58
C CYS A 227 -27.89 -1.27 -34.74
N ILE A 228 -29.01 -1.37 -34.02
CA ILE A 228 -29.52 -2.66 -33.55
C ILE A 228 -29.76 -3.47 -34.83
N HIS A 229 -28.82 -4.36 -35.13
CA HIS A 229 -28.94 -5.31 -36.24
C HIS A 229 -30.06 -6.29 -35.87
N ASN A 230 -31.29 -5.92 -36.23
CA ASN A 230 -32.45 -6.74 -35.99
C ASN A 230 -32.51 -7.84 -37.06
N ASN A 231 -31.90 -8.98 -36.72
CA ASN A 231 -31.83 -10.18 -37.57
C ASN A 231 -33.21 -10.60 -38.12
N GLU A 232 -34.31 -10.34 -37.41
CA GLU A 232 -35.66 -10.65 -37.92
C GLU A 232 -36.05 -9.80 -39.13
N LYS A 233 -35.60 -8.54 -39.21
CA LYS A 233 -35.95 -7.64 -40.31
C LYS A 233 -35.22 -8.05 -41.59
N GLU A 234 -33.96 -8.49 -41.47
CA GLU A 234 -33.19 -9.04 -42.59
C GLU A 234 -33.79 -10.36 -43.09
N GLU A 235 -34.20 -11.26 -42.19
CA GLU A 235 -34.79 -12.54 -42.59
C GLU A 235 -36.14 -12.36 -43.32
N ARG A 236 -36.98 -11.43 -42.85
CA ARG A 236 -38.24 -11.08 -43.54
C ARG A 236 -37.99 -10.53 -44.94
N GLN A 237 -36.93 -9.76 -45.13
CA GLN A 237 -36.59 -9.21 -46.45
C GLN A 237 -36.11 -10.31 -47.41
N ARG A 238 -35.21 -11.19 -46.96
CA ARG A 238 -34.78 -12.37 -47.74
C ARG A 238 -35.96 -13.24 -48.17
N LYS A 239 -36.96 -13.43 -47.30
CA LYS A 239 -38.15 -14.23 -47.62
C LYS A 239 -39.03 -13.56 -48.68
N ARG A 240 -39.11 -12.23 -48.70
CA ARG A 240 -39.84 -11.46 -49.73
C ARG A 240 -39.15 -11.53 -51.09
N GLU A 241 -37.83 -11.41 -51.11
CA GLU A 241 -37.04 -11.50 -52.35
C GLU A 241 -37.15 -12.89 -52.98
N ARG A 242 -37.05 -13.96 -52.19
CA ARG A 242 -37.27 -15.34 -52.68
C ARG A 242 -38.67 -15.57 -53.25
N ARG A 243 -39.71 -14.89 -52.73
CA ARG A 243 -41.07 -14.97 -53.29
C ARG A 243 -41.16 -14.25 -54.64
N LYS A 244 -40.61 -13.04 -54.73
CA LYS A 244 -40.57 -12.28 -55.98
C LYS A 244 -39.80 -13.01 -57.08
N GLU A 245 -38.67 -13.63 -56.73
CA GLU A 245 -37.87 -14.40 -57.69
C GLU A 245 -38.63 -15.64 -58.20
N LYS A 246 -39.32 -16.36 -57.30
CA LYS A 246 -40.19 -17.47 -57.71
C LYS A 246 -41.30 -17.00 -58.64
N GLU A 247 -42.00 -15.92 -58.29
CA GLU A 247 -43.08 -15.36 -59.13
C GLU A 247 -42.58 -14.88 -60.51
N ALA A 248 -41.38 -14.28 -60.57
CA ALA A 248 -40.77 -13.87 -61.84
C ALA A 248 -40.40 -15.07 -62.71
N ARG A 249 -39.99 -16.19 -62.11
CA ARG A 249 -39.65 -17.42 -62.82
C ARG A 249 -40.87 -18.16 -63.35
N THR A 250 -42.02 -18.11 -62.67
CA THR A 250 -43.27 -18.72 -63.15
C THR A 250 -43.96 -17.89 -64.25
N ARG A 251 -43.53 -16.65 -64.48
CA ARG A 251 -44.09 -15.75 -65.51
C ARG A 251 -43.31 -15.73 -66.83
N ARG A 252 -42.22 -16.50 -66.93
CA ARG A 252 -41.50 -16.77 -68.18
C ARG A 252 -41.91 -18.14 -68.70
#